data_AF-A0A537IGH6-F1
#
_entry.id   AF-A0A537IGH6-F1
#
_cell.length_a   1.000
_cell.length_b   1.000
_cell.length_c   1.000
_cell.angle_alpha   90.00
_cell.angle_beta   90.00
_cell.angle_gamma   90.00
#
_symmetry.space_group_name_H-M   'P 1'
#
loop_
_entity.id
_entity.type
_entity.pdbx_description
1 polymer ?
#
loop_
_entity_poly.entity_id
_entity_poly.type
_entity_poly.pdbx_seq_one_letter_code
_entity_poly.pdbx_strand_id
1 'polypeptide(L)'
;MSSNRSRPLLISLAVLVAIIALGELFALLMDYQNNTYLQQYVSNNMPLIFEQIIGLALLSSGSAFLAYKLSNARPTGRLGWASRRIRGLSPIIAVIIALVLYFTVFSSIFGSSLLGLEIYGVIVLFLITVGMMARDKITVRMSLRNFTRRKTSMALVIAGLMIGTAMISGSLVTGDTLTNLFTRGAYNGYGYADEVVYTQSPQGGYQFFSVAIAHSLYQILSSSSSTGSDLRGVTPEILSTVTANNTSWGVVQSGATLIGTYTNASQILGDFHASDGSIIPSSLTDTQAIVNDRAARDLNATVGDQLTIFSPVNQTFSVSVKLVGIAVSDARGSFSGGDNIFVSMNTAQALTFHPRSANYIAITNVGGLRNSIQYTSTVGLAANQTLNDLQPPARNFECKTSPNVPANSTTLLCAYGSKMEAVNSASIAAMQLTNLFTVLSTITIIAGVVLIINMFIMLAEERKSEMGMARAVGMK
;
A
#
# COMPACT_ATOMS: atom_id res chain seq x y z
N MET A 1 -51.35 -16.57 -13.59
CA MET A 1 -50.77 -17.08 -12.32
C MET A 1 -49.37 -17.61 -12.58
N SER A 2 -48.31 -16.90 -12.19
CA SER A 2 -46.93 -17.41 -11.99
C SER A 2 -45.99 -16.25 -11.63
N SER A 3 -45.94 -15.83 -10.36
CA SER A 3 -44.97 -14.84 -9.86
C SER A 3 -44.03 -15.42 -8.78
N ASN A 4 -43.75 -16.73 -8.82
CA ASN A 4 -43.05 -17.42 -7.73
C ASN A 4 -41.54 -17.69 -7.97
N ARG A 5 -40.91 -17.07 -8.99
CA ARG A 5 -39.50 -17.37 -9.39
C ARG A 5 -38.41 -16.50 -8.75
N SER A 6 -38.72 -15.36 -8.13
CA SER A 6 -37.70 -14.44 -7.57
C SER A 6 -37.37 -14.65 -6.09
N ARG A 7 -38.20 -15.42 -5.37
CA ARG A 7 -38.15 -15.62 -3.91
C ARG A 7 -36.91 -16.38 -3.38
N PRO A 8 -36.45 -17.50 -3.98
CA PRO A 8 -35.29 -18.23 -3.46
C PRO A 8 -33.96 -17.51 -3.74
N LEU A 9 -33.90 -16.68 -4.79
CA LEU A 9 -32.71 -15.95 -5.20
C LEU A 9 -32.42 -14.79 -4.23
N LEU A 10 -33.47 -14.09 -3.78
CA LEU A 10 -33.37 -13.04 -2.75
C LEU A 10 -32.98 -13.60 -1.37
N ILE A 11 -33.49 -14.76 -0.99
CA ILE A 11 -33.13 -15.42 0.29
C ILE A 11 -31.67 -15.91 0.24
N SER A 12 -31.25 -16.50 -0.88
CA SER A 12 -29.85 -16.91 -1.11
C SER A 12 -28.89 -15.72 -1.04
N LEU A 13 -29.26 -14.60 -1.65
CA LEU A 13 -28.47 -13.37 -1.63
C LEU A 13 -28.36 -12.80 -0.20
N ALA A 14 -29.47 -12.76 0.54
CA ALA A 14 -29.49 -12.26 1.92
C ALA A 14 -28.65 -13.12 2.87
N VAL A 15 -28.69 -14.45 2.70
CA VAL A 15 -27.87 -15.39 3.49
C VAL A 15 -26.38 -15.27 3.12
N LEU A 16 -26.05 -15.13 1.84
CA LEU A 16 -24.68 -14.89 1.38
C LEU A 16 -24.10 -13.60 2.00
N VAL A 17 -24.86 -12.50 1.95
CA VAL A 17 -24.46 -11.22 2.52
C VAL A 17 -24.30 -11.30 4.04
N ALA A 18 -25.20 -11.99 4.75
CA ALA A 18 -25.08 -12.18 6.20
C ALA A 18 -23.85 -13.02 6.59
N ILE A 19 -23.46 -13.99 5.77
CA ILE A 19 -22.29 -14.86 6.02
C ILE A 19 -20.98 -14.12 5.70
N ILE A 20 -20.94 -13.32 4.63
CA ILE A 20 -19.80 -12.43 4.34
C ILE A 20 -19.61 -11.45 5.50
N ALA A 21 -20.68 -10.84 5.99
CA ALA A 21 -20.63 -9.92 7.13
C ALA A 21 -20.14 -10.59 8.43
N LEU A 22 -20.54 -11.84 8.71
CA LEU A 22 -20.06 -12.58 9.87
C LEU A 22 -18.58 -13.01 9.74
N GLY A 23 -18.14 -13.33 8.52
CA GLY A 23 -16.73 -13.63 8.23
C GLY A 23 -15.84 -12.40 8.39
N GLU A 24 -16.27 -11.26 7.85
CA GLU A 24 -15.60 -9.98 8.05
C GLU A 24 -15.58 -9.58 9.53
N LEU A 25 -16.69 -9.74 10.25
CA LEU A 25 -16.76 -9.44 11.69
C LEU A 25 -15.73 -10.26 12.46
N PHE A 26 -15.60 -11.56 12.17
CA PHE A 26 -14.65 -12.43 12.86
C PHE A 26 -13.19 -12.08 12.52
N ALA A 27 -12.89 -11.79 11.26
CA ALA A 27 -11.56 -11.35 10.83
C ALA A 27 -11.19 -10.00 11.47
N LEU A 28 -12.12 -9.05 11.50
CA LEU A 28 -11.97 -7.76 12.19
C LEU A 28 -11.77 -7.92 13.69
N LEU A 29 -12.43 -8.89 14.33
CA LEU A 29 -12.31 -9.11 15.78
C LEU A 29 -10.95 -9.71 16.15
N MET A 30 -10.42 -10.60 15.31
CA MET A 30 -9.07 -11.16 15.44
C MET A 30 -7.99 -10.10 15.20
N ASP A 31 -8.19 -9.22 14.20
CA ASP A 31 -7.25 -8.14 13.88
C ASP A 31 -7.31 -7.02 14.93
N TYR A 32 -8.51 -6.70 15.44
CA TYR A 32 -8.73 -5.78 16.56
C TYR A 32 -8.04 -6.25 17.85
N GLN A 33 -8.04 -7.54 18.15
CA GLN A 33 -7.37 -8.06 19.35
C GLN A 33 -5.85 -7.95 19.29
N ASN A 34 -5.26 -8.04 18.08
CA ASN A 34 -3.82 -8.07 17.89
C ASN A 34 -3.20 -6.73 17.47
N ASN A 35 -4.01 -5.74 17.09
CA ASN A 35 -3.56 -4.45 16.57
C ASN A 35 -4.07 -3.28 17.42
N THR A 36 -3.18 -2.73 18.25
CA THR A 36 -3.44 -1.58 19.15
C THR A 36 -3.90 -0.32 18.40
N TYR A 37 -3.54 -0.17 17.12
CA TYR A 37 -3.97 0.97 16.30
C TYR A 37 -5.43 0.87 15.86
N LEU A 38 -5.89 -0.33 15.54
CA LEU A 38 -7.31 -0.64 15.26
C LEU A 38 -8.17 -0.42 16.50
N GLN A 39 -7.64 -0.73 17.69
CA GLN A 39 -8.31 -0.43 18.96
C GLN A 39 -8.50 1.07 19.17
N GLN A 40 -7.45 1.85 18.90
CA GLN A 40 -7.48 3.31 19.00
C GLN A 40 -8.44 3.95 17.97
N TYR A 41 -8.42 3.47 16.72
CA TYR A 41 -9.29 3.96 15.63
C TYR A 41 -10.77 3.66 15.90
N VAL A 42 -11.09 2.42 16.32
CA VAL A 42 -12.46 2.02 16.66
C VAL A 42 -12.95 2.82 17.86
N SER A 43 -12.15 2.96 18.91
CA SER A 43 -12.46 3.81 20.09
C SER A 43 -12.84 5.24 19.69
N ASN A 44 -12.07 5.85 18.79
CA ASN A 44 -12.27 7.24 18.35
C ASN A 44 -13.47 7.43 17.40
N ASN A 45 -13.95 6.36 16.74
CA ASN A 45 -15.03 6.42 15.76
C ASN A 45 -16.27 5.59 16.15
N MET A 46 -16.36 5.14 17.41
CA MET A 46 -17.46 4.33 17.93
C MET A 46 -18.87 4.83 17.54
N PRO A 47 -19.20 6.14 17.64
CA PRO A 47 -20.55 6.61 17.34
C PRO A 47 -20.95 6.39 15.87
N LEU A 48 -20.00 6.62 14.95
CA LEU A 48 -20.22 6.54 13.51
C LEU A 48 -20.30 5.10 13.02
N ILE A 49 -19.52 4.21 13.65
CA ILE A 49 -19.56 2.76 13.42
C ILE A 49 -20.89 2.18 13.90
N PHE A 50 -21.38 2.58 15.08
CA PHE A 50 -22.69 2.14 15.56
C PHE A 50 -23.84 2.59 14.65
N GLU A 51 -23.78 3.81 14.11
CA GLU A 51 -24.79 4.33 13.20
C GLU A 51 -24.86 3.51 11.89
N GLN A 52 -23.70 3.13 11.34
CA GLN A 52 -23.60 2.27 10.15
C GLN A 52 -24.09 0.84 10.42
N ILE A 53 -23.75 0.26 11.58
CA ILE A 53 -24.19 -1.08 11.98
C ILE A 53 -25.72 -1.12 12.17
N ILE A 54 -26.29 -0.10 12.82
CA ILE A 54 -27.75 0.01 13.02
C ILE A 54 -28.47 0.16 11.68
N GLY A 55 -27.91 0.96 10.75
CA GLY A 55 -28.45 1.12 9.39
C GLY A 55 -28.46 -0.18 8.59
N LEU A 56 -27.36 -0.95 8.63
CA LEU A 56 -27.25 -2.27 7.97
C LEU A 56 -28.16 -3.33 8.61
N ALA A 57 -28.34 -3.30 9.93
CA ALA A 57 -29.26 -4.19 10.64
C ALA A 57 -30.74 -3.92 10.28
N LEU A 58 -31.11 -2.65 10.11
CA LEU A 58 -32.46 -2.26 9.67
C LEU A 58 -32.72 -2.66 8.21
N LEU A 59 -31.74 -2.48 7.32
CA LEU A 59 -31.85 -2.90 5.92
C LEU A 59 -31.92 -4.44 5.76
N SER A 60 -31.11 -5.18 6.49
CA SER A 60 -31.10 -6.66 6.44
C SER A 60 -32.37 -7.26 7.04
N SER A 61 -32.88 -6.72 8.16
CA SER A 61 -34.15 -7.16 8.76
C SER A 61 -35.37 -6.83 7.88
N GLY A 62 -35.38 -5.66 7.23
CA GLY A 62 -36.41 -5.29 6.24
C GLY A 62 -36.42 -6.22 5.03
N SER A 63 -35.23 -6.60 4.54
CA SER A 63 -35.05 -7.55 3.42
C SER A 63 -35.51 -8.96 3.78
N ALA A 64 -35.18 -9.42 4.99
CA ALA A 64 -35.61 -10.71 5.52
C ALA A 64 -37.13 -10.78 5.75
N PHE A 65 -37.74 -9.70 6.25
CA PHE A 65 -39.19 -9.60 6.46
C PHE A 65 -39.96 -9.62 5.13
N LEU A 66 -39.46 -8.92 4.10
CA LEU A 66 -40.02 -8.96 2.74
C LEU A 66 -39.91 -10.36 2.13
N ALA A 67 -38.76 -11.02 2.26
CA ALA A 67 -38.56 -12.40 1.79
C ALA A 67 -39.45 -13.42 2.51
N TYR A 68 -39.68 -13.23 3.82
CA TYR A 68 -40.60 -14.06 4.63
C TYR A 68 -42.06 -13.85 4.24
N LYS A 69 -42.49 -12.59 4.04
CA LYS A 69 -43.87 -12.27 3.62
C LYS A 69 -44.15 -12.75 2.19
N LEU A 70 -43.13 -12.71 1.33
CA LEU A 70 -43.09 -13.37 0.02
C LEU A 70 -42.90 -14.89 0.12
N SER A 71 -43.04 -15.59 1.27
CA SER A 71 -42.92 -17.06 1.31
C SER A 71 -44.27 -17.76 1.53
N ASN A 72 -45.25 -17.10 2.15
CA ASN A 72 -46.53 -17.70 2.51
C ASN A 72 -47.64 -17.37 1.49
N ALA A 73 -47.89 -18.31 0.57
CA ALA A 73 -49.20 -18.54 -0.06
C ALA A 73 -49.39 -20.07 -0.23
N ARG A 74 -50.46 -20.61 0.39
CA ARG A 74 -50.80 -22.07 0.49
C ARG A 74 -51.87 -22.48 -0.55
N PRO A 75 -52.32 -23.77 -0.69
CA PRO A 75 -51.84 -25.12 -0.23
C PRO A 75 -51.75 -26.13 -1.44
N THR A 76 -51.47 -27.45 -1.37
CA THR A 76 -51.88 -28.59 -0.51
C THR A 76 -50.90 -29.81 -0.61
N GLY A 77 -50.75 -30.60 0.47
CA GLY A 77 -50.16 -31.97 0.47
C GLY A 77 -49.02 -32.25 1.47
N ARG A 78 -49.23 -33.17 2.44
CA ARG A 78 -48.34 -33.40 3.62
C ARG A 78 -47.03 -34.18 3.38
N LEU A 79 -46.89 -34.95 2.30
CA LEU A 79 -45.67 -35.76 2.07
C LEU A 79 -44.65 -35.15 1.09
N GLY A 80 -45.01 -34.08 0.38
CA GLY A 80 -44.11 -33.36 -0.53
C GLY A 80 -43.24 -32.29 0.14
N TRP A 81 -43.40 -32.06 1.45
CA TRP A 81 -42.90 -30.88 2.16
C TRP A 81 -41.46 -31.04 2.68
N ALA A 82 -41.08 -32.24 3.14
CA ALA A 82 -39.73 -32.51 3.65
C ALA A 82 -38.69 -32.62 2.51
N SER A 83 -39.01 -33.32 1.42
CA SER A 83 -38.04 -33.56 0.33
C SER A 83 -37.81 -32.36 -0.60
N ARG A 84 -38.70 -31.35 -0.59
CA ARG A 84 -38.49 -30.06 -1.28
C ARG A 84 -37.88 -28.97 -0.40
N ARG A 85 -38.06 -29.00 0.93
CA ARG A 85 -37.29 -28.14 1.85
C ARG A 85 -35.79 -28.45 1.78
N ILE A 86 -35.42 -29.74 1.73
CA ILE A 86 -34.01 -30.16 1.61
C ILE A 86 -33.42 -29.84 0.23
N ARG A 87 -34.20 -29.99 -0.85
CA ARG A 87 -33.76 -29.61 -2.21
C ARG A 87 -33.63 -28.09 -2.42
N GLY A 88 -34.38 -27.28 -1.70
CA GLY A 88 -34.22 -25.81 -1.70
C GLY A 88 -33.04 -25.32 -0.86
N LEU A 89 -32.62 -26.08 0.15
CA LEU A 89 -31.46 -25.81 1.02
C LEU A 89 -30.14 -26.34 0.45
N SER A 90 -30.16 -27.19 -0.58
CA SER A 90 -28.94 -27.76 -1.17
C SER A 90 -27.88 -26.75 -1.64
N PRO A 91 -28.22 -25.58 -2.23
CA PRO A 91 -27.20 -24.60 -2.59
C PRO A 91 -26.55 -23.97 -1.35
N ILE A 92 -27.32 -23.76 -0.27
CA ILE A 92 -26.81 -23.20 0.98
C ILE A 92 -25.88 -24.20 1.67
N ILE A 93 -26.28 -25.47 1.73
CA ILE A 93 -25.47 -26.55 2.30
C ILE A 93 -24.17 -26.74 1.50
N ALA A 94 -24.22 -26.65 0.17
CA ALA A 94 -23.03 -26.76 -0.68
C ALA A 94 -22.04 -25.59 -0.47
N VAL A 95 -22.55 -24.36 -0.32
CA VAL A 95 -21.72 -23.18 -0.02
C VAL A 95 -21.07 -23.29 1.36
N ILE A 96 -21.82 -23.71 2.38
CA ILE A 96 -21.30 -23.92 3.74
C ILE A 96 -20.21 -25.00 3.73
N ILE A 97 -20.44 -26.13 3.04
CA ILE A 97 -19.45 -27.21 2.91
C ILE A 97 -18.20 -26.72 2.17
N ALA A 98 -18.36 -25.95 1.09
CA ALA A 98 -17.23 -25.41 0.34
C ALA A 98 -16.38 -24.43 1.18
N LEU A 99 -17.03 -23.61 2.01
CA LEU A 99 -16.37 -22.70 2.96
C LEU A 99 -15.65 -23.45 4.08
N VAL A 100 -16.30 -24.46 4.67
CA VAL A 100 -15.66 -25.31 5.69
C VAL A 100 -14.44 -26.01 5.08
N LEU A 101 -14.54 -26.57 3.87
CA LEU A 101 -13.39 -27.16 3.14
C LEU A 101 -12.28 -26.14 2.88
N TYR A 102 -12.64 -24.90 2.56
CA TYR A 102 -11.64 -23.84 2.39
C TYR A 102 -10.86 -23.59 3.68
N PHE A 103 -11.56 -23.26 4.76
CA PHE A 103 -10.90 -22.88 6.02
C PHE A 103 -10.17 -24.04 6.69
N THR A 104 -10.65 -25.28 6.53
CA THR A 104 -10.07 -26.46 7.21
C THR A 104 -8.95 -27.14 6.41
N VAL A 105 -9.00 -27.11 5.08
CA VAL A 105 -8.06 -27.87 4.22
C VAL A 105 -7.26 -26.95 3.32
N PHE A 106 -7.94 -26.10 2.55
CA PHE A 106 -7.31 -25.36 1.44
C PHE A 106 -6.66 -24.03 1.85
N SER A 107 -6.98 -23.48 3.03
CA SER A 107 -6.35 -22.29 3.61
C SER A 107 -4.85 -22.46 3.83
N SER A 108 -4.39 -23.70 4.06
CA SER A 108 -2.97 -24.04 4.18
C SER A 108 -2.21 -24.00 2.84
N ILE A 109 -2.92 -24.16 1.72
CA ILE A 109 -2.34 -24.25 0.37
C ILE A 109 -2.41 -22.88 -0.34
N PHE A 110 -3.56 -22.20 -0.25
CA PHE A 110 -3.81 -20.92 -0.92
C PHE A 110 -3.58 -19.70 -0.03
N GLY A 111 -3.28 -19.91 1.26
CA GLY A 111 -3.22 -18.86 2.27
C GLY A 111 -4.63 -18.47 2.76
N SER A 112 -4.71 -17.84 3.94
CA SER A 112 -5.96 -17.32 4.50
C SER A 112 -6.35 -15.94 3.95
N SER A 113 -5.63 -15.43 2.94
CA SER A 113 -5.87 -14.11 2.35
C SER A 113 -7.15 -14.09 1.50
N LEU A 114 -7.70 -12.90 1.30
CA LEU A 114 -8.89 -12.67 0.46
C LEU A 114 -8.69 -13.19 -0.97
N LEU A 115 -7.51 -12.97 -1.54
CA LEU A 115 -7.14 -13.46 -2.88
C LEU A 115 -7.20 -14.98 -2.97
N GLY A 116 -6.76 -15.69 -1.92
CA GLY A 116 -6.83 -17.15 -1.87
C GLY A 116 -8.28 -17.66 -1.90
N LEU A 117 -9.19 -16.96 -1.20
CA LEU A 117 -10.60 -17.31 -1.14
C LEU A 117 -11.29 -17.05 -2.47
N GLU A 118 -10.98 -15.94 -3.14
CA GLU A 118 -11.50 -15.60 -4.46
C GLU A 118 -11.10 -16.65 -5.51
N ILE A 119 -9.81 -17.00 -5.56
CA ILE A 119 -9.30 -18.02 -6.49
C ILE A 119 -9.99 -19.36 -6.25
N TYR A 120 -10.10 -19.79 -4.99
CA TYR A 120 -10.79 -21.03 -4.64
C TYR A 120 -12.27 -20.99 -5.06
N GLY A 121 -12.97 -19.89 -4.79
CA GLY A 121 -14.38 -19.70 -5.17
C GLY A 121 -14.58 -19.82 -6.69
N VAL A 122 -13.72 -19.18 -7.48
CA VAL A 122 -13.75 -19.27 -8.94
C VAL A 122 -13.50 -20.71 -9.41
N ILE A 123 -12.51 -21.41 -8.85
CA ILE A 123 -12.21 -22.80 -9.18
C ILE A 123 -13.39 -23.71 -8.84
N VAL A 124 -14.00 -23.56 -7.67
CA VAL A 124 -15.16 -24.37 -7.25
C VAL A 124 -16.34 -24.14 -8.19
N LEU A 125 -16.67 -22.88 -8.52
CA LEU A 125 -17.74 -22.57 -9.47
C LEU A 125 -17.45 -23.13 -10.87
N PHE A 126 -16.21 -23.06 -11.30
CA PHE A 126 -15.76 -23.67 -12.56
C PHE A 126 -15.91 -25.20 -12.54
N LEU A 127 -15.50 -25.87 -11.45
CA LEU A 127 -15.65 -27.33 -11.31
C LEU A 127 -17.12 -27.76 -11.22
N ILE A 128 -17.97 -26.99 -10.53
CA ILE A 128 -19.42 -27.25 -10.48
C ILE A 128 -20.02 -27.11 -11.87
N THR A 129 -19.68 -26.06 -12.62
CA THR A 129 -20.18 -25.87 -13.98
C THR A 129 -19.70 -26.98 -14.91
N VAL A 130 -18.42 -27.37 -14.86
CA VAL A 130 -17.87 -28.51 -15.61
C VAL A 130 -18.58 -29.83 -15.21
N GLY A 131 -18.80 -30.07 -13.92
CA GLY A 131 -19.51 -31.24 -13.42
C GLY A 131 -20.97 -31.30 -13.89
N MET A 132 -21.66 -30.17 -13.91
CA MET A 132 -23.00 -30.05 -14.48
C MET A 132 -23.00 -30.30 -15.99
N MET A 133 -22.02 -29.74 -16.71
CA MET A 133 -21.85 -29.96 -18.14
C MET A 133 -21.59 -31.44 -18.48
N ALA A 134 -20.80 -32.13 -17.66
CA ALA A 134 -20.53 -33.56 -17.84
C ALA A 134 -21.77 -34.44 -17.64
N ARG A 135 -22.68 -34.06 -16.73
CA ARG A 135 -23.91 -34.80 -16.43
C ARG A 135 -25.00 -34.60 -17.48
N ASP A 136 -25.20 -33.38 -17.98
CA ASP A 136 -26.25 -33.08 -18.96
C ASP A 136 -25.67 -32.75 -20.34
N LYS A 137 -25.20 -33.81 -21.01
CA LYS A 137 -24.65 -33.72 -22.37
C LYS A 137 -25.64 -33.14 -23.38
N ILE A 138 -26.95 -33.32 -23.17
CA ILE A 138 -27.98 -32.85 -24.10
C ILE A 138 -28.09 -31.33 -24.03
N THR A 139 -28.20 -30.77 -22.82
CA THR A 139 -28.27 -29.32 -22.60
C THR A 139 -26.96 -28.64 -23.04
N VAL A 140 -25.80 -29.25 -22.79
CA VAL A 140 -24.52 -28.72 -23.30
C VAL A 140 -24.48 -28.69 -24.82
N ARG A 141 -24.88 -29.77 -25.48
CA ARG A 141 -24.88 -29.84 -26.95
C ARG A 141 -25.90 -28.90 -27.58
N MET A 142 -27.02 -28.64 -26.91
CA MET A 142 -28.00 -27.62 -27.32
C MET A 142 -27.44 -26.21 -27.12
N SER A 143 -26.83 -25.92 -25.96
CA SER A 143 -26.20 -24.62 -25.65
C SER A 143 -25.07 -24.28 -26.60
N LEU A 144 -24.16 -25.23 -26.86
CA LEU A 144 -23.00 -25.03 -27.74
C LEU A 144 -23.42 -24.79 -29.20
N ARG A 145 -24.40 -25.55 -29.69
CA ARG A 145 -24.97 -25.35 -31.04
C ARG A 145 -25.69 -24.01 -31.16
N ASN A 146 -26.32 -23.57 -30.08
CA ASN A 146 -26.99 -22.29 -30.04
C ASN A 146 -25.99 -21.11 -30.03
N PHE A 147 -24.91 -21.26 -29.26
CA PHE A 147 -23.80 -20.33 -29.20
C PHE A 147 -23.15 -20.14 -30.58
N THR A 148 -22.88 -21.22 -31.31
CA THR A 148 -22.24 -21.16 -32.64
C THR A 148 -23.16 -20.65 -33.75
N ARG A 149 -24.49 -20.81 -33.61
CA ARG A 149 -25.46 -20.35 -34.61
C ARG A 149 -25.77 -18.86 -34.52
N ARG A 150 -25.58 -18.22 -33.35
CA ARG A 150 -25.85 -16.80 -33.09
C ARG A 150 -24.56 -15.99 -32.93
N LYS A 151 -23.72 -16.02 -33.99
CA LYS A 151 -22.36 -15.44 -33.96
C LYS A 151 -22.33 -13.97 -33.57
N THR A 152 -23.23 -13.14 -34.11
CA THR A 152 -23.24 -11.68 -33.86
C THR A 152 -23.64 -11.33 -32.43
N SER A 153 -24.73 -11.92 -31.93
CA SER A 153 -25.19 -11.69 -30.55
C SER A 153 -24.18 -12.21 -29.53
N MET A 154 -23.59 -13.38 -29.76
CA MET A 154 -22.55 -13.90 -28.86
C MET A 154 -21.28 -13.05 -28.92
N ALA A 155 -20.88 -12.57 -30.10
CA ALA A 155 -19.75 -11.64 -30.23
C ALA A 155 -19.99 -10.35 -29.43
N LEU A 156 -21.19 -9.78 -29.47
CA LEU A 156 -21.55 -8.60 -28.67
C LEU A 156 -21.48 -8.86 -27.15
N VAL A 157 -21.99 -10.01 -26.68
CA VAL A 157 -21.89 -10.38 -25.24
C VAL A 157 -20.44 -10.55 -24.82
N ILE A 158 -19.67 -11.29 -25.60
CA ILE A 158 -18.26 -11.55 -25.31
C ILE A 158 -17.49 -10.24 -25.31
N ALA A 159 -17.70 -9.38 -26.31
CA ALA A 159 -17.09 -8.06 -26.36
C ALA A 159 -17.47 -7.22 -25.13
N GLY A 160 -18.75 -7.20 -24.73
CA GLY A 160 -19.19 -6.49 -23.52
C GLY A 160 -18.53 -7.01 -22.24
N LEU A 161 -18.47 -8.33 -22.06
CA LEU A 161 -17.80 -8.98 -20.93
C LEU A 161 -16.28 -8.72 -20.93
N MET A 162 -15.65 -8.78 -22.11
CA MET A 162 -14.23 -8.47 -22.29
C MET A 162 -13.92 -7.01 -21.98
N ILE A 163 -14.76 -6.07 -22.43
CA ILE A 163 -14.59 -4.64 -22.14
C ILE A 163 -14.72 -4.40 -20.63
N GLY A 164 -15.72 -5.00 -19.97
CA GLY A 164 -15.89 -4.85 -18.53
C GLY A 164 -14.70 -5.40 -17.73
N THR A 165 -14.24 -6.60 -18.05
CA THR A 165 -13.05 -7.20 -17.40
C THR A 165 -11.78 -6.40 -17.68
N ALA A 166 -11.55 -5.97 -18.92
CA ALA A 166 -10.41 -5.15 -19.30
C ALA A 166 -10.40 -3.79 -18.58
N MET A 167 -11.56 -3.15 -18.40
CA MET A 167 -11.65 -1.88 -17.67
C MET A 167 -11.36 -2.04 -16.17
N ILE A 168 -11.89 -3.10 -15.54
CA ILE A 168 -11.60 -3.39 -14.12
C ILE A 168 -10.10 -3.63 -13.93
N SER A 169 -9.52 -4.54 -14.72
CA SER A 169 -8.09 -4.83 -14.64
C SER A 169 -7.24 -3.59 -14.97
N GLY A 170 -7.65 -2.80 -15.96
CA GLY A 170 -6.98 -1.55 -16.32
C GLY A 170 -6.98 -0.53 -15.18
N SER A 171 -8.12 -0.37 -14.48
CA SER A 171 -8.24 0.52 -13.32
C SER A 171 -7.35 0.07 -12.16
N LEU A 172 -7.31 -1.24 -11.88
CA LEU A 172 -6.46 -1.80 -10.82
C LEU A 172 -4.98 -1.61 -11.12
N VAL A 173 -4.54 -1.98 -12.33
CA VAL A 173 -3.14 -1.81 -12.77
C VAL A 173 -2.74 -0.33 -12.77
N THR A 174 -3.64 0.55 -13.21
CA THR A 174 -3.40 2.00 -13.18
C THR A 174 -3.27 2.50 -11.74
N GLY A 175 -4.12 2.04 -10.83
CA GLY A 175 -4.05 2.37 -9.40
C GLY A 175 -2.73 1.95 -8.75
N ASP A 176 -2.28 0.72 -9.01
CA ASP A 176 -1.00 0.21 -8.50
C ASP A 176 0.20 0.96 -9.08
N THR A 177 0.14 1.26 -10.38
CA THR A 177 1.19 2.03 -11.06
C THR A 177 1.27 3.44 -10.49
N LEU A 178 0.13 4.10 -10.30
CA LEU A 178 0.06 5.43 -9.71
C LEU A 178 0.58 5.42 -8.27
N THR A 179 0.15 4.46 -7.45
CA THR A 179 0.64 4.31 -6.07
C THR A 179 2.15 4.14 -6.05
N ASN A 180 2.71 3.31 -6.94
CA ASN A 180 4.15 3.15 -7.05
C ASN A 180 4.87 4.42 -7.51
N LEU A 181 4.31 5.16 -8.48
CA LEU A 181 4.89 6.42 -8.97
C LEU A 181 4.92 7.49 -7.88
N PHE A 182 3.82 7.66 -7.15
CA PHE A 182 3.69 8.68 -6.10
C PHE A 182 4.55 8.32 -4.88
N THR A 183 4.54 7.05 -4.46
CA THR A 183 5.35 6.63 -3.31
C THR A 183 6.84 6.55 -3.64
N ARG A 184 7.24 6.37 -4.90
CA ARG A 184 8.66 6.31 -5.30
C ARG A 184 9.44 7.55 -4.90
N GLY A 185 8.85 8.74 -5.03
CA GLY A 185 9.50 9.98 -4.58
C GLY A 185 9.77 9.96 -3.07
N ALA A 186 8.81 9.52 -2.27
CA ALA A 186 8.96 9.39 -0.82
C ALA A 186 10.00 8.34 -0.43
N TYR A 187 10.00 7.18 -1.09
CA TYR A 187 11.00 6.13 -0.86
C TYR A 187 12.42 6.57 -1.25
N ASN A 188 12.59 7.24 -2.39
CA ASN A 188 13.90 7.67 -2.84
C ASN A 188 14.43 8.91 -2.09
N GLY A 189 13.53 9.78 -1.59
CA GLY A 189 13.92 10.94 -0.80
C GLY A 189 14.52 10.55 0.55
N TYR A 190 13.92 9.62 1.28
CA TYR A 190 14.50 9.17 2.56
C TYR A 190 15.43 7.96 2.40
N GLY A 191 15.32 7.24 1.30
CA GLY A 191 16.11 6.05 1.05
C GLY A 191 15.86 4.97 2.10
N TYR A 192 16.95 4.46 2.64
CA TYR A 192 16.94 3.50 3.73
C TYR A 192 16.81 4.14 5.12
N ALA A 193 16.71 5.47 5.23
CA ALA A 193 16.37 6.12 6.50
C ALA A 193 14.85 6.01 6.71
N ASP A 194 14.41 5.32 7.75
CA ASP A 194 12.99 5.17 8.09
C ASP A 194 12.56 6.24 9.08
N GLU A 195 13.36 6.44 10.14
CA GLU A 195 13.23 7.54 11.08
C GLU A 195 14.41 8.47 10.97
N VAL A 196 14.13 9.75 11.21
CA VAL A 196 15.12 10.81 11.10
C VAL A 196 15.08 11.63 12.37
N VAL A 197 16.26 11.88 12.94
CA VAL A 197 16.40 12.61 14.19
C VAL A 197 17.07 13.93 13.91
N TYR A 198 16.36 15.01 14.19
CA TYR A 198 16.88 16.36 14.03
C TYR A 198 16.14 17.33 14.95
N THR A 199 16.64 18.55 15.01
CA THR A 199 15.94 19.70 15.57
C THR A 199 16.20 20.90 14.68
N GLN A 200 15.27 21.86 14.63
CA GLN A 200 15.30 22.95 13.65
C GLN A 200 15.45 24.30 14.33
N SER A 201 16.31 25.16 13.80
CA SER A 201 16.33 26.55 14.22
C SER A 201 15.00 27.24 13.85
N PRO A 202 14.64 28.34 14.53
CA PRO A 202 13.50 29.17 14.14
C PRO A 202 13.57 29.67 12.68
N GLN A 203 14.77 29.71 12.10
CA GLN A 203 15.04 30.09 10.71
C GLN A 203 14.93 28.91 9.72
N GLY A 204 14.58 27.70 10.18
CA GLY A 204 14.30 26.52 9.35
C GLY A 204 15.49 25.62 9.02
N GLY A 205 16.68 25.86 9.60
CA GLY A 205 17.86 25.02 9.38
C GLY A 205 18.05 23.94 10.45
N TYR A 206 18.67 22.81 10.11
CA TYR A 206 18.99 21.78 11.11
C TYR A 206 20.07 22.25 12.09
N GLN A 207 19.79 22.12 13.39
CA GLN A 207 20.71 22.52 14.44
C GLN A 207 21.72 21.41 14.75
N PHE A 208 22.97 21.80 15.00
CA PHE A 208 24.04 20.87 15.34
C PHE A 208 23.97 20.40 16.78
N PHE A 209 24.33 19.13 16.98
CA PHE A 209 24.43 18.45 18.25
C PHE A 209 25.62 17.48 18.24
N SER A 210 26.05 17.03 19.42
CA SER A 210 27.19 16.12 19.55
C SER A 210 26.91 14.77 18.89
N VAL A 211 27.86 14.28 18.08
CA VAL A 211 27.80 12.93 17.46
C VAL A 211 27.68 11.82 18.51
N ALA A 212 28.10 12.08 19.75
CA ALA A 212 27.97 11.12 20.85
C ALA A 212 26.51 10.67 21.09
N ILE A 213 25.53 11.55 20.82
CA ILE A 213 24.10 11.22 20.96
C ILE A 213 23.72 10.07 20.02
N ALA A 214 24.19 10.09 18.77
CA ALA A 214 23.93 9.03 17.80
C ALA A 214 24.55 7.69 18.24
N HIS A 215 25.73 7.73 18.86
CA HIS A 215 26.38 6.52 19.39
C HIS A 215 25.59 5.94 20.57
N SER A 216 25.18 6.78 21.54
CA SER A 216 24.34 6.34 22.66
C SER A 216 22.99 5.79 22.19
N LEU A 217 22.37 6.47 21.22
CA LEU A 217 21.10 6.05 20.62
C LEU A 217 21.22 4.65 19.99
N TYR A 218 22.28 4.40 19.22
CA TYR A 218 22.54 3.08 18.64
C TYR A 218 22.71 2.00 19.71
N GLN A 219 23.53 2.26 20.75
CA GLN A 219 23.82 1.28 21.80
C GLN A 219 22.56 0.90 22.59
N ILE A 220 21.70 1.86 22.92
CA ILE A 220 20.48 1.63 23.68
C ILE A 220 19.42 0.92 22.81
N LEU A 221 19.20 1.36 21.57
CA LEU A 221 18.20 0.76 20.70
C LEU A 221 18.55 -0.67 20.25
N SER A 222 19.85 -0.93 20.01
CA SER A 222 20.32 -2.28 19.63
C SER A 222 20.33 -3.28 20.78
N SER A 223 20.43 -2.82 22.04
CA SER A 223 20.39 -3.67 23.23
C SER A 223 18.98 -3.90 23.77
N SER A 224 17.99 -3.12 23.32
CA SER A 224 16.59 -3.29 23.69
C SER A 224 16.00 -4.57 23.08
N SER A 225 15.31 -5.38 23.89
CA SER A 225 14.69 -6.63 23.46
C SER A 225 13.52 -6.44 22.49
N SER A 226 12.90 -5.25 22.46
CA SER A 226 11.76 -4.95 21.58
C SER A 226 12.15 -4.36 20.23
N THR A 227 13.31 -3.71 20.13
CA THR A 227 13.74 -3.00 18.91
C THR A 227 15.04 -3.52 18.31
N GLY A 228 15.84 -4.27 19.06
CA GLY A 228 17.15 -4.74 18.60
C GLY A 228 17.08 -5.65 17.37
N SER A 229 15.99 -6.41 17.20
CA SER A 229 15.75 -7.21 15.99
C SER A 229 15.31 -6.39 14.78
N ASP A 230 14.70 -5.23 15.04
CA ASP A 230 14.03 -4.41 14.04
C ASP A 230 14.95 -3.29 13.53
N LEU A 231 15.96 -2.91 14.31
CA LEU A 231 16.96 -1.91 13.98
C LEU A 231 18.10 -2.52 13.16
N ARG A 232 18.41 -1.92 12.01
CA ARG A 232 19.63 -2.22 11.24
C ARG A 232 20.79 -1.31 11.63
N GLY A 233 20.54 -0.04 11.88
CA GLY A 233 21.62 0.89 12.25
C GLY A 233 21.19 2.33 12.42
N VAL A 234 22.11 3.13 12.95
CA VAL A 234 21.94 4.56 13.22
C VAL A 234 23.15 5.28 12.63
N THR A 235 22.92 6.20 11.70
CA THR A 235 23.96 6.91 10.96
C THR A 235 23.85 8.41 11.20
N PRO A 236 24.78 9.04 11.93
CA PRO A 236 24.85 10.49 12.02
C PRO A 236 25.37 11.08 10.70
N GLU A 237 24.70 12.14 10.23
CA GLU A 237 25.03 12.85 9.00
C GLU A 237 25.03 14.37 9.23
N ILE A 238 25.67 15.09 8.31
CA ILE A 238 25.58 16.55 8.23
C ILE A 238 24.84 16.90 6.94
N LEU A 239 23.73 17.61 7.09
CA LEU A 239 22.96 18.17 5.98
C LEU A 239 23.08 19.68 6.00
N SER A 240 23.62 20.26 4.93
CA SER A 240 23.70 21.71 4.80
C SER A 240 23.56 22.14 3.35
N THR A 241 23.01 23.31 3.10
CA THR A 241 22.92 23.86 1.76
C THR A 241 24.21 24.62 1.44
N VAL A 242 24.88 24.26 0.35
CA VAL A 242 26.15 24.84 -0.08
C VAL A 242 26.11 25.30 -1.52
N THR A 243 27.09 26.09 -1.89
CA THR A 243 27.39 26.43 -3.28
C THR A 243 28.62 25.63 -3.70
N ALA A 244 28.56 25.00 -4.87
CA ALA A 244 29.67 24.29 -5.47
C ALA A 244 30.03 24.92 -6.81
N ASN A 245 31.31 24.94 -7.14
CA ASN A 245 31.83 25.40 -8.42
C ASN A 245 32.67 24.30 -9.05
N ASN A 246 32.36 23.96 -10.29
CA ASN A 246 33.20 23.10 -11.10
C ASN A 246 34.34 23.92 -11.71
N THR A 247 35.53 23.78 -11.15
CA THR A 247 36.71 24.56 -11.59
C THR A 247 37.22 24.17 -12.97
N SER A 248 36.90 22.96 -13.46
CA SER A 248 37.26 22.54 -14.82
C SER A 248 36.55 23.36 -15.89
N TRP A 249 35.30 23.78 -15.63
CA TRP A 249 34.43 24.41 -16.63
C TRP A 249 33.89 25.79 -16.21
N GLY A 250 34.13 26.21 -14.97
CA GLY A 250 33.65 27.49 -14.41
C GLY A 250 32.15 27.53 -14.14
N VAL A 251 31.49 26.38 -13.95
CA VAL A 251 30.05 26.28 -13.72
C VAL A 251 29.77 26.26 -12.22
N VAL A 252 28.92 27.19 -11.76
CA VAL A 252 28.55 27.32 -10.35
C VAL A 252 27.12 26.84 -10.16
N GLN A 253 26.93 25.96 -9.17
CA GLN A 253 25.61 25.54 -8.70
C GLN A 253 25.41 25.99 -7.25
N SER A 254 24.35 26.76 -7.02
CA SER A 254 23.93 27.22 -5.70
C SER A 254 22.74 26.41 -5.22
N GLY A 255 22.64 26.18 -3.90
CA GLY A 255 21.52 25.45 -3.33
C GLY A 255 21.69 23.92 -3.31
N ALA A 256 22.89 23.41 -3.57
CA ALA A 256 23.17 21.98 -3.48
C ALA A 256 23.18 21.52 -2.03
N THR A 257 22.64 20.33 -1.77
CA THR A 257 22.66 19.71 -0.44
C THR A 257 24.00 19.00 -0.24
N LEU A 258 24.83 19.54 0.65
CA LEU A 258 26.01 18.86 1.19
C LEU A 258 25.56 17.79 2.19
N ILE A 259 26.05 16.58 1.98
CA ILE A 259 25.77 15.41 2.82
C ILE A 259 27.11 14.86 3.32
N GLY A 260 27.41 15.13 4.59
CA GLY A 260 28.56 14.55 5.29
C GLY A 260 28.18 13.22 5.91
N THR A 261 28.87 12.15 5.54
CA THR A 261 28.57 10.80 6.02
C THR A 261 29.85 10.00 6.30
N TYR A 262 29.72 8.85 6.95
CA TYR A 262 30.85 7.97 7.26
C TYR A 262 31.08 6.93 6.17
N THR A 263 32.31 6.43 6.05
CA THR A 263 32.70 5.46 5.02
C THR A 263 31.93 4.14 5.10
N ASN A 264 31.57 3.71 6.32
CA ASN A 264 30.79 2.51 6.59
C ASN A 264 29.27 2.72 6.45
N ALA A 265 28.81 3.94 6.17
CA ALA A 265 27.37 4.25 6.10
C ALA A 265 26.64 3.40 5.05
N SER A 266 27.30 2.99 3.96
CA SER A 266 26.69 2.16 2.92
C SER A 266 26.29 0.76 3.38
N GLN A 267 26.87 0.24 4.49
CA GLN A 267 26.40 -1.01 5.09
C GLN A 267 24.97 -0.91 5.64
N ILE A 268 24.56 0.31 6.04
CA ILE A 268 23.26 0.60 6.64
C ILE A 268 22.34 1.26 5.62
N LEU A 269 22.82 2.35 5.00
CA LEU A 269 22.08 3.22 4.08
C LEU A 269 22.14 2.79 2.61
N GLY A 270 22.76 1.66 2.31
CA GLY A 270 22.90 1.13 0.95
C GLY A 270 24.03 1.74 0.14
N ASP A 271 24.34 1.07 -0.96
CA ASP A 271 25.42 1.43 -1.87
C ASP A 271 25.01 2.53 -2.85
N PHE A 272 26.01 3.28 -3.32
CA PHE A 272 25.83 4.20 -4.45
C PHE A 272 25.95 3.42 -5.76
N HIS A 273 25.06 3.68 -6.71
CA HIS A 273 25.11 3.07 -8.04
C HIS A 273 25.44 4.10 -9.11
N ALA A 274 26.34 3.74 -10.03
CA ALA A 274 26.57 4.49 -11.25
C ALA A 274 25.50 4.18 -12.31
N SER A 275 25.51 4.92 -13.42
CA SER A 275 24.51 4.78 -14.49
C SER A 275 24.54 3.42 -15.21
N ASP A 276 25.66 2.70 -15.14
CA ASP A 276 25.83 1.34 -15.66
C ASP A 276 25.42 0.25 -14.65
N GLY A 277 24.98 0.64 -13.45
CA GLY A 277 24.62 -0.26 -12.36
C GLY A 277 25.79 -0.75 -11.51
N SER A 278 27.03 -0.33 -11.80
CA SER A 278 28.18 -0.63 -10.96
C SER A 278 28.10 0.09 -9.61
N ILE A 279 28.64 -0.53 -8.57
CA ILE A 279 28.69 0.04 -7.22
C ILE A 279 29.86 1.03 -7.15
N ILE A 280 29.57 2.26 -6.75
CA ILE A 280 30.57 3.28 -6.48
C ILE A 280 31.07 3.08 -5.04
N PRO A 281 32.40 2.96 -4.82
CA PRO A 281 32.95 2.83 -3.48
C PRO A 281 32.54 3.97 -2.56
N SER A 282 31.96 3.66 -1.40
CA SER A 282 31.50 4.63 -0.40
C SER A 282 32.63 5.18 0.49
N SER A 283 33.84 4.63 0.37
CA SER A 283 35.01 5.07 1.13
C SER A 283 35.58 6.37 0.56
N LEU A 284 34.94 7.49 0.91
CA LEU A 284 35.41 8.82 0.55
C LEU A 284 36.56 9.26 1.44
N THR A 285 37.66 9.67 0.82
CA THR A 285 38.70 10.46 1.51
C THR A 285 38.24 11.92 1.66
N ASP A 286 38.91 12.68 2.53
CA ASP A 286 38.54 14.07 2.83
C ASP A 286 38.64 15.01 1.61
N THR A 287 39.35 14.60 0.56
CA THR A 287 39.50 15.35 -0.69
C THR A 287 38.66 14.78 -1.84
N GLN A 288 37.68 13.92 -1.55
CA GLN A 288 36.85 13.27 -2.57
C GLN A 288 35.36 13.54 -2.32
N ALA A 289 34.59 13.54 -3.40
CA ALA A 289 33.14 13.65 -3.34
C ALA A 289 32.46 12.74 -4.36
N ILE A 290 31.23 12.37 -4.06
CA ILE A 290 30.27 11.80 -5.00
C ILE A 290 29.15 12.81 -5.18
N VAL A 291 28.66 12.98 -6.39
CA VAL A 291 27.47 13.82 -6.66
C VAL A 291 26.39 12.97 -7.29
N ASN A 292 25.12 13.37 -7.17
CA ASN A 292 24.07 12.70 -7.93
C ASN A 292 24.06 13.15 -9.41
N ASP A 293 23.40 12.38 -10.26
CA ASP A 293 23.26 12.64 -11.69
C ASP A 293 22.64 14.01 -11.99
N ARG A 294 21.78 14.52 -11.10
CA ARG A 294 21.25 15.88 -11.20
C ARG A 294 22.31 16.95 -10.97
N ALA A 295 23.02 16.89 -9.86
CA ALA A 295 24.12 17.80 -9.57
C ALA A 295 25.22 17.72 -10.63
N ALA A 296 25.52 16.53 -11.15
CA ALA A 296 26.49 16.36 -12.23
C ALA A 296 26.06 17.09 -13.52
N ARG A 297 24.78 17.03 -13.90
CA ARG A 297 24.26 17.78 -15.05
C ARG A 297 24.32 19.28 -14.82
N ASP A 298 23.89 19.75 -13.65
CA ASP A 298 23.78 21.18 -13.36
C ASP A 298 25.17 21.83 -13.15
N LEU A 299 26.14 21.09 -12.64
CA LEU A 299 27.56 21.49 -12.56
C LEU A 299 28.36 21.21 -13.84
N ASN A 300 27.74 20.60 -14.86
CA ASN A 300 28.42 20.06 -16.04
C ASN A 300 29.69 19.25 -15.67
N ALA A 301 29.57 18.39 -14.65
CA ALA A 301 30.68 17.68 -14.04
C ALA A 301 30.80 16.24 -14.54
N THR A 302 32.04 15.80 -14.71
CA THR A 302 32.44 14.45 -15.12
C THR A 302 33.32 13.82 -14.05
N VAL A 303 33.34 12.49 -13.97
CA VAL A 303 34.18 11.78 -13.00
C VAL A 303 35.64 12.15 -13.23
N GLY A 304 36.32 12.61 -12.17
CA GLY A 304 37.68 13.12 -12.22
C GLY A 304 37.80 14.64 -12.10
N ASP A 305 36.72 15.39 -12.32
CA ASP A 305 36.70 16.85 -12.21
C ASP A 305 36.97 17.34 -10.78
N GLN A 306 37.45 18.57 -10.68
CA GLN A 306 37.72 19.24 -9.42
C GLN A 306 36.59 20.22 -9.07
N LEU A 307 35.90 19.94 -7.97
CA LEU A 307 34.83 20.79 -7.44
C LEU A 307 35.37 21.59 -6.25
N THR A 308 35.07 22.88 -6.22
CA THR A 308 35.29 23.74 -5.05
C THR A 308 33.96 23.97 -4.36
N ILE A 309 33.84 23.51 -3.12
CA ILE A 309 32.65 23.68 -2.29
C ILE A 309 32.90 24.84 -1.33
N PHE A 310 32.01 25.83 -1.35
CA PHE A 310 32.09 26.99 -0.47
C PHE A 310 31.38 26.71 0.85
N SER A 311 31.95 27.18 1.95
CA SER A 311 31.34 27.04 3.26
C SER A 311 30.05 27.86 3.35
N PRO A 312 28.97 27.29 3.93
CA PRO A 312 27.72 27.99 4.14
C PRO A 312 27.79 29.04 5.26
N VAL A 313 28.83 28.97 6.10
CA VAL A 313 29.00 29.85 7.28
C VAL A 313 30.05 30.93 7.02
N ASN A 314 31.13 30.60 6.31
CA ASN A 314 32.19 31.54 5.97
C ASN A 314 32.47 31.51 4.46
N GLN A 315 31.99 32.53 3.74
CA GLN A 315 32.11 32.63 2.27
C GLN A 315 33.56 32.68 1.76
N THR A 316 34.54 33.00 2.61
CA THR A 316 35.96 33.00 2.24
C THR A 316 36.61 31.61 2.36
N PHE A 317 35.99 30.69 3.09
CA PHE A 317 36.49 29.33 3.26
C PHE A 317 35.85 28.40 2.23
N SER A 318 36.69 27.62 1.55
CA SER A 318 36.25 26.62 0.59
C SER A 318 37.15 25.39 0.65
N VAL A 319 36.60 24.25 0.26
CA VAL A 319 37.34 22.98 0.15
C VAL A 319 37.27 22.51 -1.29
N SER A 320 38.42 22.14 -1.85
CA SER A 320 38.50 21.54 -3.17
C SER A 320 38.49 20.02 -3.05
N VAL A 321 37.52 19.38 -3.71
CA VAL A 321 37.31 17.93 -3.73
C VAL A 321 37.34 17.40 -5.16
N LYS A 322 37.91 16.21 -5.34
CA LYS A 322 37.90 15.50 -6.62
C LYS A 322 36.65 14.64 -6.72
N LEU A 323 35.95 14.73 -7.84
CA LEU A 323 34.77 13.92 -8.10
C LEU A 323 35.18 12.47 -8.42
N VAL A 324 34.81 11.51 -7.58
CA VAL A 324 35.15 10.09 -7.76
C VAL A 324 34.01 9.24 -8.32
N GLY A 325 32.78 9.75 -8.29
CA GLY A 325 31.63 9.04 -8.82
C GLY A 325 30.43 9.93 -9.02
N ILE A 326 29.58 9.55 -9.96
CA ILE A 326 28.28 10.17 -10.21
C ILE A 326 27.22 9.11 -9.91
N ALA A 327 26.51 9.29 -8.80
CA ALA A 327 25.45 8.38 -8.37
C ALA A 327 24.15 8.65 -9.11
N VAL A 328 23.45 7.61 -9.53
CA VAL A 328 22.07 7.74 -10.03
C VAL A 328 21.18 8.23 -8.89
N SER A 329 20.16 9.04 -9.18
CA SER A 329 19.11 9.45 -8.23
C SER A 329 18.20 8.27 -7.84
N ASP A 330 18.77 7.28 -7.17
CA ASP A 330 18.12 6.13 -6.55
C ASP A 330 17.88 6.38 -5.05
N ALA A 331 17.67 5.31 -4.27
CA ALA A 331 17.42 5.39 -2.83
C ALA A 331 18.59 5.98 -2.02
N ARG A 332 19.83 5.96 -2.53
CA ARG A 332 20.99 6.53 -1.83
C ARG A 332 21.40 7.88 -2.45
N GLY A 333 21.34 8.01 -3.77
CA GLY A 333 21.76 9.21 -4.49
C GLY A 333 20.74 10.37 -4.48
N SER A 334 19.45 10.11 -4.24
CA SER A 334 18.37 11.12 -4.36
C SER A 334 17.88 11.75 -3.05
N PHE A 335 18.66 11.69 -1.97
CA PHE A 335 18.21 12.02 -0.62
C PHE A 335 17.44 13.36 -0.48
N SER A 336 17.94 14.49 -0.98
CA SER A 336 17.19 15.77 -0.88
C SER A 336 16.07 15.97 -1.92
N GLY A 337 15.96 15.08 -2.92
CA GLY A 337 15.17 15.32 -4.14
C GLY A 337 15.75 16.39 -5.09
N GLY A 338 16.84 17.06 -4.69
CA GLY A 338 17.57 18.06 -5.46
C GLY A 338 18.98 17.62 -5.81
N ASP A 339 19.89 18.58 -5.85
CA ASP A 339 21.31 18.35 -6.07
C ASP A 339 21.97 17.89 -4.78
N ASN A 340 22.67 16.76 -4.83
CA ASN A 340 23.32 16.16 -3.68
C ASN A 340 24.83 16.05 -3.91
N ILE A 341 25.60 16.48 -2.92
CA ILE A 341 27.06 16.37 -2.88
C ILE A 341 27.44 15.62 -1.61
N PHE A 342 27.88 14.39 -1.77
CA PHE A 342 28.32 13.50 -0.70
C PHE A 342 29.82 13.67 -0.46
N VAL A 343 30.20 13.96 0.78
CA VAL A 343 31.60 14.12 1.21
C VAL A 343 31.84 13.33 2.49
N SER A 344 33.11 13.17 2.88
CA SER A 344 33.44 12.61 4.19
C SER A 344 32.87 13.48 5.31
N MET A 345 32.54 12.85 6.44
CA MET A 345 32.08 13.57 7.64
C MET A 345 33.07 14.65 8.09
N ASN A 346 34.39 14.39 7.98
CA ASN A 346 35.41 15.37 8.36
C ASN A 346 35.34 16.63 7.48
N THR A 347 35.20 16.45 6.16
CA THR A 347 35.09 17.56 5.22
C THR A 347 33.83 18.39 5.45
N ALA A 348 32.70 17.73 5.73
CA ALA A 348 31.46 18.41 6.09
C ALA A 348 31.57 19.18 7.43
N GLN A 349 32.25 18.61 8.43
CA GLN A 349 32.50 19.30 9.71
C GLN A 349 33.43 20.51 9.54
N ALA A 350 34.45 20.40 8.69
CA ALA A 350 35.35 21.50 8.37
C ALA A 350 34.61 22.63 7.63
N LEU A 351 33.80 22.30 6.61
CA LEU A 351 33.02 23.27 5.85
C LEU A 351 31.97 23.99 6.73
N THR A 352 31.36 23.28 7.67
CA THR A 352 30.33 23.86 8.55
C THR A 352 30.89 24.49 9.82
N PHE A 353 32.19 24.36 10.12
CA PHE A 353 32.82 24.79 11.38
C PHE A 353 32.25 24.11 12.65
N HIS A 354 31.81 22.86 12.53
CA HIS A 354 31.21 22.11 13.64
C HIS A 354 31.96 20.78 13.89
N PRO A 355 33.17 20.81 14.49
CA PRO A 355 33.92 19.58 14.76
C PRO A 355 33.16 18.66 15.72
N ARG A 356 33.23 17.34 15.48
CA ARG A 356 32.62 16.29 16.32
C ARG A 356 31.09 16.43 16.51
N SER A 357 30.43 17.17 15.63
CA SER A 357 29.00 17.42 15.67
C SER A 357 28.33 16.93 14.39
N ALA A 358 27.03 16.64 14.47
CA ALA A 358 26.13 16.29 13.39
C ALA A 358 24.86 17.13 13.55
N ASN A 359 24.03 17.27 12.52
CA ASN A 359 22.75 17.95 12.62
C ASN A 359 21.56 17.08 12.16
N TYR A 360 21.86 15.85 11.75
CA TYR A 360 20.88 14.89 11.30
C TYR A 360 21.33 13.47 11.70
N ILE A 361 20.40 12.60 12.06
CA ILE A 361 20.66 11.17 12.23
C ILE A 361 19.62 10.41 11.43
N ALA A 362 20.07 9.51 10.57
CA ALA A 362 19.24 8.53 9.90
C ALA A 362 19.19 7.23 10.71
N ILE A 363 18.00 6.78 11.08
CA ILE A 363 17.75 5.46 11.66
C ILE A 363 17.20 4.56 10.55
N THR A 364 17.76 3.36 10.43
CA THR A 364 17.38 2.39 9.41
C THR A 364 16.90 1.12 10.07
N ASN A 365 15.73 0.65 9.64
CA ASN A 365 15.14 -0.60 10.11
C ASN A 365 15.46 -1.76 9.17
N VAL A 366 15.26 -2.99 9.66
CA VAL A 366 15.33 -4.20 8.84
C VAL A 366 14.15 -4.23 7.85
N GLY A 367 14.32 -4.88 6.69
CA GLY A 367 13.25 -4.96 5.66
C GLY A 367 13.54 -4.21 4.36
N GLY A 368 14.71 -3.57 4.24
CA GLY A 368 15.16 -2.93 3.00
C GLY A 368 14.41 -1.62 2.71
N LEU A 369 14.22 -1.26 1.44
CA LEU A 369 13.66 0.05 1.09
C LEU A 369 12.17 0.22 1.46
N ARG A 370 11.35 -0.84 1.31
CA ARG A 370 9.89 -0.76 1.45
C ARG A 370 9.35 -1.43 2.71
N ASN A 371 9.80 -2.63 3.03
CA ASN A 371 9.23 -3.40 4.15
C ASN A 371 9.70 -2.89 5.52
N SER A 372 10.71 -2.02 5.57
CA SER A 372 11.23 -1.43 6.80
C SER A 372 10.25 -0.49 7.51
N ILE A 373 9.33 0.12 6.76
CA ILE A 373 8.35 1.09 7.28
C ILE A 373 7.43 0.47 8.35
N GLN A 374 7.17 -0.84 8.31
CA GLN A 374 6.29 -1.48 9.30
C GLN A 374 6.83 -1.38 10.73
N TYR A 375 8.14 -1.18 10.91
CA TYR A 375 8.80 -1.09 12.21
C TYR A 375 8.89 0.36 12.75
N THR A 376 8.51 1.36 11.94
CA THR A 376 8.70 2.77 12.28
C THR A 376 7.94 3.22 13.52
N SER A 377 6.76 2.66 13.78
CA SER A 377 6.02 2.96 15.01
C SER A 377 6.75 2.47 16.26
N THR A 378 7.31 1.26 16.21
CA THR A 378 8.03 0.64 17.34
C THR A 378 9.39 1.30 17.56
N VAL A 379 10.20 1.42 16.50
CA VAL A 379 11.55 1.99 16.58
C VAL A 379 11.50 3.49 16.84
N GLY A 380 10.61 4.23 16.17
CA GLY A 380 10.45 5.67 16.40
C GLY A 380 10.00 6.02 17.82
N LEU A 381 9.12 5.20 18.42
CA LEU A 381 8.71 5.36 19.82
C LEU A 381 9.89 5.13 20.77
N ALA A 382 10.61 4.02 20.60
CA ALA A 382 11.78 3.71 21.43
C ALA A 382 12.90 4.74 21.26
N ALA A 383 13.11 5.25 20.05
CA ALA A 383 14.08 6.30 19.77
C ALA A 383 13.73 7.58 20.52
N ASN A 384 12.47 8.01 20.49
CA ASN A 384 12.02 9.18 21.24
C ASN A 384 12.14 9.00 22.76
N GLN A 385 11.81 7.82 23.29
CA GLN A 385 12.01 7.51 24.72
C GLN A 385 13.49 7.61 25.10
N THR A 386 14.37 7.00 24.30
CA THR A 386 15.82 7.05 24.50
C THR A 386 16.36 8.49 24.43
N LEU A 387 15.86 9.30 23.49
CA LEU A 387 16.24 10.70 23.35
C LEU A 387 15.80 11.54 24.55
N ASN A 388 14.61 11.30 25.10
CA ASN A 388 14.13 11.96 26.31
C ASN A 388 15.01 11.63 27.54
N ASP A 389 15.53 10.40 27.62
CA ASP A 389 16.44 9.99 28.70
C ASP A 389 17.84 10.62 28.55
N LEU A 390 18.35 10.70 27.33
CA LEU A 390 19.65 11.29 27.02
C LEU A 390 19.64 12.83 27.13
N GLN A 391 18.49 13.46 26.87
CA GLN A 391 18.26 14.89 26.96
C GLN A 391 16.95 15.14 27.71
N PRO A 392 16.99 15.20 29.06
CA PRO A 392 15.80 15.41 29.87
C PRO A 392 15.08 16.68 29.41
N PRO A 393 13.84 16.57 28.91
CA PRO A 393 13.15 17.74 28.41
C PRO A 393 12.88 18.73 29.55
N ALA A 394 12.83 20.02 29.21
CA ALA A 394 12.30 21.02 30.13
C ALA A 394 10.86 20.62 30.54
N ARG A 395 10.45 20.96 31.77
CA ARG A 395 9.11 20.61 32.30
C ARG A 395 8.02 20.94 31.26
N ASN A 396 7.20 19.94 30.90
CA ASN A 396 6.08 19.98 29.94
C ASN A 396 6.41 19.79 28.45
N PHE A 397 7.59 19.27 28.09
CA PHE A 397 7.89 18.90 26.72
C PHE A 397 8.17 17.39 26.63
N GLU A 398 7.57 16.70 25.68
CA GLU A 398 7.92 15.34 25.29
C GLU A 398 7.94 15.32 23.76
N CYS A 399 8.95 14.67 23.16
CA CYS A 399 8.93 14.41 21.72
C CYS A 399 7.60 13.75 21.35
N LYS A 400 6.94 14.24 20.28
CA LYS A 400 5.58 13.81 19.90
C LYS A 400 5.48 12.29 19.76
N THR A 401 4.95 11.64 20.79
CA THR A 401 4.33 10.31 20.75
C THR A 401 2.79 10.42 20.85
N SER A 402 2.28 11.60 21.24
CA SER A 402 0.85 11.91 21.36
C SER A 402 0.41 12.94 20.29
N PRO A 403 -0.67 12.68 19.53
CA PRO A 403 -1.16 13.55 18.45
C PRO A 403 -1.64 14.96 18.89
N ASN A 404 -1.80 15.21 20.19
CA ASN A 404 -2.59 16.34 20.70
C ASN A 404 -1.76 17.57 21.15
N VAL A 405 -0.44 17.59 20.94
CA VAL A 405 0.41 18.72 21.38
C VAL A 405 0.76 19.66 20.21
N PRO A 406 0.51 20.98 20.32
CA PRO A 406 0.92 21.97 19.31
C PRO A 406 2.42 21.93 19.03
N ALA A 407 2.81 22.05 17.76
CA ALA A 407 4.18 21.93 17.26
C ALA A 407 5.07 23.15 17.57
N ASN A 408 5.17 23.55 18.84
CA ASN A 408 5.62 24.90 19.19
C ASN A 408 6.96 24.98 19.92
N SER A 409 7.83 23.96 19.87
CA SER A 409 9.22 24.11 20.31
C SER A 409 10.18 23.26 19.48
N THR A 410 10.95 23.91 18.63
CA THR A 410 11.95 23.34 17.73
C THR A 410 13.34 23.23 18.38
N THR A 411 13.41 23.11 19.71
CA THR A 411 14.67 23.22 20.46
C THR A 411 15.16 21.91 21.06
N LEU A 412 14.39 20.82 20.96
CA LEU A 412 14.77 19.49 21.42
C LEU A 412 14.90 18.52 20.25
N LEU A 413 15.79 17.54 20.41
CA LEU A 413 16.07 16.52 19.42
C LEU A 413 15.00 15.41 19.48
N CYS A 414 14.29 15.18 18.38
CA CYS A 414 13.23 14.18 18.30
C CYS A 414 13.36 13.30 17.06
N ALA A 415 12.92 12.04 17.17
CA ALA A 415 12.83 11.10 16.07
C ALA A 415 11.48 11.22 15.35
N TYR A 416 11.54 11.40 14.04
CA TYR A 416 10.38 11.53 13.16
C TYR A 416 10.33 10.37 12.17
N GLY A 417 9.20 9.69 12.06
CA GLY A 417 8.94 8.69 11.01
C GLY A 417 8.67 9.33 9.65
N SER A 418 9.54 10.26 9.22
CA SER A 418 9.28 11.13 8.06
C SER A 418 9.08 10.35 6.76
N LYS A 419 9.74 9.19 6.60
CA LYS A 419 9.50 8.30 5.47
C LYS A 419 8.09 7.71 5.48
N MET A 420 7.63 7.19 6.63
CA MET A 420 6.26 6.69 6.78
C MET A 420 5.24 7.77 6.49
N GLU A 421 5.42 8.98 7.03
CA GLU A 421 4.52 10.10 6.80
C GLU A 421 4.47 10.52 5.32
N ALA A 422 5.62 10.60 4.66
CA ALA A 422 5.72 10.92 3.25
C ALA A 422 5.07 9.84 2.36
N VAL A 423 5.30 8.55 2.67
CA VAL A 423 4.67 7.42 1.95
C VAL A 423 3.16 7.40 2.18
N ASN A 424 2.69 7.62 3.41
CA ASN A 424 1.26 7.67 3.73
C ASN A 424 0.58 8.82 2.99
N SER A 425 1.19 10.01 2.99
CA SER A 425 0.68 11.17 2.26
C SER A 425 0.61 10.92 0.76
N ALA A 426 1.67 10.34 0.18
CA ALA A 426 1.71 9.96 -1.23
C ALA A 426 0.68 8.86 -1.58
N SER A 427 0.49 7.89 -0.69
CA SER A 427 -0.50 6.82 -0.83
C SER A 427 -1.92 7.38 -0.80
N ILE A 428 -2.23 8.31 0.11
CA ILE A 428 -3.53 8.98 0.18
C ILE A 428 -3.84 9.73 -1.13
N ALA A 429 -2.87 10.46 -1.67
CA ALA A 429 -3.03 11.13 -2.96
C ALA A 429 -3.30 10.13 -4.10
N ALA A 430 -2.58 9.01 -4.14
CA ALA A 430 -2.79 7.96 -5.13
C ALA A 430 -4.15 7.25 -4.99
N MET A 431 -4.59 6.99 -3.75
CA MET A 431 -5.89 6.38 -3.47
C MET A 431 -7.05 7.27 -3.95
N GLN A 432 -6.97 8.59 -3.78
CA GLN A 432 -8.00 9.51 -4.26
C GLN A 432 -8.19 9.41 -5.78
N LEU A 433 -7.10 9.33 -6.55
CA LEU A 433 -7.19 9.19 -8.00
C LEU A 433 -7.62 7.78 -8.43
N THR A 434 -7.15 6.75 -7.72
CA THR A 434 -7.57 5.35 -7.96
C THR A 434 -9.07 5.17 -7.72
N ASN A 435 -9.62 5.83 -6.70
CA ASN A 435 -11.06 5.84 -6.43
C ASN A 435 -11.85 6.47 -7.57
N LEU A 436 -11.36 7.54 -8.20
CA LEU A 436 -12.01 8.14 -9.37
C LEU A 436 -12.10 7.13 -10.54
N PHE A 437 -11.01 6.46 -10.86
CA PHE A 437 -11.00 5.44 -11.92
C PHE A 437 -11.91 4.25 -11.59
N THR A 438 -11.95 3.85 -10.32
CA THR A 438 -12.83 2.78 -9.86
C THR A 438 -14.30 3.17 -10.02
N VAL A 439 -14.68 4.38 -9.63
CA VAL A 439 -16.06 4.91 -9.82
C VAL A 439 -16.43 4.95 -11.31
N LEU A 440 -15.56 5.49 -12.16
CA LEU A 440 -15.80 5.52 -13.61
C LEU A 440 -15.96 4.10 -14.20
N SER A 441 -15.11 3.17 -13.76
CA SER A 441 -15.18 1.76 -14.16
C SER A 441 -16.50 1.11 -13.71
N THR A 442 -16.98 1.38 -12.50
CA THR A 442 -18.27 0.84 -12.03
C THR A 442 -19.45 1.30 -12.87
N ILE A 443 -19.48 2.54 -13.34
CA ILE A 443 -20.53 3.04 -14.24
C ILE A 443 -20.49 2.26 -15.56
N THR A 444 -19.31 2.02 -16.12
CA THR A 444 -19.19 1.25 -17.37
C THR A 444 -19.56 -0.21 -17.19
N ILE A 445 -19.23 -0.82 -16.04
CA ILE A 445 -19.66 -2.17 -15.69
C ILE A 445 -21.18 -2.25 -15.61
N ILE A 446 -21.84 -1.31 -14.91
CA ILE A 446 -23.30 -1.27 -14.80
C ILE A 446 -23.92 -1.15 -16.20
N ALA A 447 -23.41 -0.26 -17.04
CA ALA A 447 -23.87 -0.12 -18.42
C ALA A 447 -23.69 -1.43 -19.22
N GLY A 448 -22.56 -2.11 -19.07
CA GLY A 448 -22.28 -3.40 -19.70
C GLY A 448 -23.22 -4.51 -19.20
N VAL A 449 -23.50 -4.58 -17.91
CA VAL A 449 -24.44 -5.53 -17.32
C VAL A 449 -25.86 -5.28 -17.82
N VAL A 450 -26.29 -4.03 -17.88
CA VAL A 450 -27.61 -3.65 -18.44
C VAL A 450 -27.71 -4.05 -19.92
N LEU A 451 -26.65 -3.82 -20.71
CA LEU A 451 -26.59 -4.24 -22.10
C LEU A 451 -26.75 -5.77 -22.24
N ILE A 452 -26.03 -6.53 -21.42
CA ILE A 452 -26.09 -7.99 -21.41
C ILE A 452 -27.49 -8.47 -21.02
N ILE A 453 -28.08 -7.91 -19.96
CA ILE A 453 -29.44 -8.25 -19.51
C ILE A 453 -30.45 -7.97 -20.63
N ASN A 454 -30.39 -6.79 -21.25
CA ASN A 454 -31.28 -6.42 -22.35
C ASN A 454 -31.17 -7.41 -23.52
N MET A 455 -29.94 -7.82 -23.85
CA MET A 455 -29.73 -8.81 -24.89
C MET A 455 -30.30 -10.18 -24.52
N PHE A 456 -30.12 -10.63 -23.28
CA PHE A 456 -30.69 -11.90 -22.82
C PHE A 456 -32.21 -11.90 -22.79
N ILE A 457 -32.84 -10.79 -22.37
CA ILE A 457 -34.30 -10.64 -22.40
C ILE A 457 -34.80 -10.72 -23.84
N MET A 458 -34.19 -9.97 -24.75
CA MET A 458 -34.52 -10.02 -26.18
C MET A 458 -34.40 -11.44 -26.73
N LEU A 459 -33.28 -12.13 -26.49
CA LEU A 459 -33.07 -13.52 -26.92
C LEU A 459 -34.09 -14.50 -26.31
N ALA A 460 -34.49 -14.28 -25.05
CA ALA A 460 -35.46 -15.14 -24.38
C ALA A 460 -36.87 -14.95 -24.95
N GLU A 461 -37.24 -13.72 -25.31
CA GLU A 461 -38.52 -13.41 -25.95
C GLU A 461 -38.64 -14.03 -27.35
N GLU A 462 -37.59 -13.91 -28.17
CA GLU A 462 -37.54 -14.59 -29.47
C GLU A 462 -37.76 -16.11 -29.37
N ARG A 463 -37.39 -16.71 -28.24
CA ARG A 463 -37.40 -18.17 -28.00
C ARG A 463 -38.58 -18.66 -27.18
N LYS A 464 -39.54 -17.80 -26.89
CA LYS A 464 -40.69 -18.14 -26.04
C LYS A 464 -41.51 -19.31 -26.61
N SER A 465 -41.65 -19.37 -27.94
CA SER A 465 -42.33 -20.47 -28.65
C SER A 465 -41.51 -21.77 -28.62
N GLU A 466 -40.19 -21.71 -28.84
CA GLU A 466 -39.27 -22.86 -28.75
C GLU A 466 -39.29 -23.47 -27.34
N MET A 467 -39.26 -22.64 -26.29
CA MET A 467 -39.38 -23.10 -24.90
C MET A 467 -40.76 -23.69 -24.59
N GLY A 468 -41.82 -23.17 -25.22
CA GLY A 468 -43.16 -23.72 -25.11
C GLY A 468 -43.25 -25.15 -25.68
N MET A 469 -42.67 -25.37 -26.86
CA MET A 469 -42.58 -26.69 -27.48
C MET A 469 -41.71 -27.65 -26.68
N ALA A 470 -40.55 -27.22 -26.19
CA ALA A 470 -39.68 -28.06 -25.36
C ALA A 470 -40.39 -28.56 -24.09
N ARG A 471 -41.19 -27.70 -23.45
CA ARG A 471 -42.01 -28.10 -22.29
C ARG A 471 -43.12 -29.09 -22.66
N ALA A 472 -43.75 -28.92 -23.82
CA ALA A 472 -44.78 -29.83 -24.30
C ALA A 472 -44.23 -31.25 -24.55
N VAL A 473 -42.95 -31.38 -24.91
CA VAL A 473 -42.26 -32.67 -25.12
C VAL A 473 -41.59 -33.20 -23.82
N GLY A 474 -41.92 -32.63 -22.66
CA GLY A 474 -41.51 -33.16 -21.35
C GLY A 474 -40.18 -32.63 -20.81
N MET A 475 -39.58 -31.61 -21.43
CA MET A 475 -38.41 -30.92 -20.89
C MET A 475 -38.83 -30.03 -19.71
N LYS A 476 -38.26 -30.27 -18.51
CA LYS A 476 -38.64 -29.59 -17.26
C LYS A 476 -38.03 -28.21 -17.09
#